data_AF-A0A969L6E9-F1
#
_entry.id   AF-A0A969L6E9-F1
#
_cell.length_a   1.000
_cell.length_b   1.000
_cell.length_c   1.000
_cell.angle_alpha   90.00
_cell.angle_beta   90.00
_cell.angle_gamma   90.00
#
_symmetry.space_group_name_H-M   'P 1'
#
loop_
_entity.id
_entity.type
_entity.pdbx_description
1 polymer ?
#
loop_
_entity_poly.entity_id
_entity_poly.type
_entity_poly.pdbx_seq_one_letter_code
_entity_poly.pdbx_strand_id
1 'polypeptide(L)' 'MPDIYSKTKRSQIMSKISGKETKPEVLAREFLLANGFRFRKNDKRCPGKPDIVLPS' A
#
# COMPACT_ATOMS: atom_id res chain seq x y z
N MET A 1 -19.64 -15.73 3.34
CA MET A 1 -19.07 -15.34 4.65
C MET A 1 -19.83 -14.11 5.14
N PRO A 2 -20.52 -14.18 6.29
CA PRO A 2 -21.24 -13.03 6.85
C PRO A 2 -20.25 -12.01 7.47
N ASP A 3 -20.58 -10.73 7.36
CA ASP A 3 -19.78 -9.63 7.92
C ASP A 3 -19.84 -9.71 9.45
N ILE A 4 -18.67 -9.78 10.10
CA ILE A 4 -18.57 -9.90 11.57
C ILE A 4 -18.98 -8.58 12.26
N TYR A 5 -18.95 -7.48 11.50
CA TYR A 5 -19.19 -6.13 12.01
C TYR A 5 -20.55 -5.58 11.57
N SER A 6 -21.18 -4.78 12.44
CA SER A 6 -22.34 -3.99 12.05
C SER A 6 -21.97 -2.96 10.98
N LYS A 7 -22.94 -2.60 10.12
CA LYS A 7 -22.75 -1.67 8.99
C LYS A 7 -22.04 -0.38 9.40
N THR A 8 -22.43 0.20 10.54
CA THR A 8 -21.82 1.41 11.11
C THR A 8 -20.36 1.19 11.51
N LYS A 9 -20.05 0.06 12.16
CA LYS A 9 -18.70 -0.28 12.60
C LYS A 9 -17.77 -0.55 11.41
N ARG A 10 -18.27 -1.22 10.37
CA ARG A 10 -17.54 -1.40 9.10
C ARG A 10 -17.23 -0.06 8.44
N SER A 11 -18.19 0.86 8.35
CA SER A 11 -17.97 2.19 7.78
C SER A 11 -16.89 2.98 8.53
N GLN A 12 -16.89 2.92 9.86
CA GLN A 12 -15.87 3.56 10.69
C GLN A 12 -14.48 2.95 10.51
N ILE A 13 -14.40 1.62 10.41
CA ILE A 13 -13.13 0.92 10.16
C ILE A 13 -12.59 1.30 8.78
N MET A 14 -13.43 1.23 7.75
CA MET A 14 -13.03 1.55 6.38
C MET A 14 -12.60 3.02 6.22
N SER A 15 -13.26 3.95 6.92
CA SER A 15 -12.88 5.37 6.91
C SER A 15 -11.52 5.65 7.58
N LYS A 16 -11.01 4.73 8.41
CA LYS A 16 -9.69 4.85 9.05
C LYS A 16 -8.57 4.23 8.22
N ILE A 17 -8.90 3.47 7.17
CA ILE A 17 -7.90 2.87 6.28
C ILE A 17 -7.46 3.93 5.28
N SER A 18 -6.29 4.53 5.53
CA SER A 18 -5.63 5.41 4.58
C SER A 18 -5.14 4.60 3.37
N GLY A 19 -5.49 5.03 2.16
CA GLY A 19 -5.08 4.36 0.90
C GLY A 19 -3.63 4.59 0.49
N LYS A 20 -2.76 5.02 1.42
CA LYS A 20 -1.33 5.30 1.18
C LYS A 20 -0.55 4.92 2.43
N GLU A 21 0.66 4.38 2.22
CA GLU A 21 1.57 4.00 3.32
C GLU A 21 0.97 2.92 4.22
N THR A 22 0.29 1.97 3.60
CA THR A 22 -0.18 0.80 4.31
C THR A 22 1.01 0.00 4.84
N LYS A 23 0.81 -0.69 5.96
CA LYS A 23 1.82 -1.59 6.56
C LYS A 23 2.51 -2.51 5.54
N PRO A 24 1.80 -3.18 4.60
CA PRO A 24 2.48 -4.00 3.59
C PRO A 24 3.36 -3.21 2.63
N GLU A 25 2.99 -1.98 2.26
CA GLU A 25 3.87 -1.11 1.43
C GLU A 25 5.16 -0.75 2.17
N VAL A 26 5.07 -0.42 3.46
CA VAL A 26 6.24 -0.09 4.29
C VAL A 26 7.16 -1.30 4.43
N LEU A 27 6.60 -2.49 4.67
CA LEU A 27 7.36 -3.74 4.74
C LEU A 27 8.08 -4.05 3.42
N ALA A 28 7.38 -3.92 2.30
CA ALA A 28 7.98 -4.11 0.98
C ALA A 28 9.12 -3.11 0.73
N ARG A 29 8.94 -1.85 1.16
CA ARG A 29 9.95 -0.80 1.06
C ARG A 29 11.21 -1.13 1.84
N GLU A 30 11.06 -1.56 3.09
CA GLU A 30 12.17 -1.96 3.96
C GLU A 30 12.89 -3.19 3.40
N PHE A 31 12.13 -4.18 2.93
CA PHE A 31 12.69 -5.37 2.30
C PHE A 31 13.54 -5.02 1.07
N LEU A 32 13.02 -4.18 0.16
CA LEU A 32 13.76 -3.80 -1.05
C LEU A 32 15.01 -2.99 -0.72
N LEU A 33 14.92 -2.08 0.25
CA LEU A 33 16.07 -1.29 0.71
C LEU A 33 17.14 -2.19 1.36
N ALA A 34 16.73 -3.15 2.19
CA ALA A 34 17.62 -4.11 2.83
C ALA A 34 18.34 -5.02 1.81
N ASN A 35 17.69 -5.32 0.69
CA ASN A 35 18.27 -6.07 -0.42
C ASN A 35 19.11 -5.19 -1.38
N GLY A 36 19.28 -3.89 -1.10
CA GLY A 36 20.10 -2.98 -1.90
C GLY A 36 19.45 -2.49 -3.20
N PHE A 37 18.15 -2.75 -3.39
CA PHE A 37 17.42 -2.26 -4.57
C PHE A 37 17.08 -0.78 -4.42
N ARG A 38 17.38 0.00 -5.45
CA ARG A 38 16.80 1.35 -5.61
C ARG A 38 15.42 1.19 -6.23
N PHE A 39 14.42 1.82 -5.64
CA PHE A 39 13.05 1.84 -6.17
C PHE A 39 12.52 3.28 -6.15
N ARG A 40 11.54 3.56 -7.02
CA ARG A 40 10.78 4.83 -7.05
C ARG A 40 9.39 4.59 -6.51
N LYS A 41 8.89 5.54 -5.71
CA LYS A 41 7.54 5.52 -5.17
C LYS A 41 6.59 6.30 -6.08
N ASN A 42 5.41 5.73 -6.38
CA ASN A 42 4.28 6.43 -6.99
C ASN A 42 4.66 7.14 -8.31
N ASP A 43 5.37 6.42 -9.19
CA ASP A 43 5.85 6.98 -10.46
C ASP A 43 4.67 7.22 -11.41
N LYS A 44 4.44 8.49 -11.74
CA LYS A 44 3.35 8.93 -12.64
C LYS A 44 3.61 8.58 -14.10
N ARG A 45 4.83 8.14 -14.45
CA ARG A 45 5.19 7.77 -15.82
C ARG A 45 4.69 6.38 -16.18
N CYS A 46 4.36 5.55 -15.19
CA CYS A 46 3.83 4.22 -15.40
C CYS A 46 2.29 4.23 -15.38
N PRO A 47 1.62 3.57 -16.35
CA PRO A 47 0.17 3.42 -16.32
C PRO A 47 -0.24 2.64 -15.07
N GLY A 48 -1.32 3.06 -14.41
CA GLY A 48 -1.78 2.45 -13.15
C GLY A 48 -1.07 2.95 -11.88
N LYS A 49 -0.08 3.85 -12.01
CA LYS A 49 0.60 4.54 -10.91
C LYS A 49 1.08 3.57 -9.80
N PRO A 50 1.94 2.61 -10.16
CA PRO A 50 2.46 1.61 -9.22
C PRO A 50 3.15 2.25 -8.01
N ASP A 51 2.91 1.68 -6.83
CA ASP A 51 3.47 2.18 -5.56
C ASP A 51 4.98 1.99 -5.47
N ILE A 52 5.52 0.94 -6.11
CA ILE A 52 6.94 0.61 -6.14
C ILE A 52 7.35 0.30 -7.58
N VAL A 53 8.31 1.07 -8.12
CA VAL A 53 8.91 0.85 -9.43
C VAL A 53 10.38 0.55 -9.26
N LEU A 54 10.85 -0.57 -9.77
CA LEU A 54 12.27 -0.91 -9.85
C LEU A 54 12.80 -0.41 -11.20
N PRO A 55 13.65 0.64 -11.23
CA PRO A 55 14.37 1.01 -12.44
C PRO A 55 15.36 -0.11 -12.77
N SER A 56 15.25 -0.63 -13.98
CA SER A 56 16.23 -1.54 -14.59
C SER A 56 17.53 -0.80 -14.92
#